data_AF-A0A654BRZ9-F1
#
_entry.id   AF-A0A654BRZ9-F1
#
_cell.length_a   1.000
_cell.length_b   1.000
_cell.length_c   1.000
_cell.angle_alpha   90.00
_cell.angle_beta   90.00
_cell.angle_gamma   90.00
#
_symmetry.space_group_name_H-M   'P 1'
#
loop_
_entity.id
_entity.type
_entity.pdbx_description
1 polymer ?
#
loop_
_entity_poly.entity_id
_entity_poly.type
_entity_poly.pdbx_seq_one_letter_code
_entity_poly.pdbx_strand_id
1 'polypeptide(L)'
;MADVARAKAAASERQTIEAQIPAHLFFTSGLPTVRPTPDEARLLASVRRRVAQTVGIEVDHTSATDVMRRYDELLAQRQGAPSAADADANTPAAVSVPAQASFAF
;
A
#
# COMPACT_ATOMS: atom_id res chain seq x y z
N MET A 1 13.11 16.58 20.63
CA MET A 1 11.89 17.19 20.06
C MET A 1 12.03 17.55 18.57
N ALA A 2 13.23 17.93 18.10
CA ALA A 2 13.45 18.25 16.68
C ALA A 2 13.14 17.10 15.71
N ASP A 3 13.41 15.85 16.09
CA ASP A 3 13.18 14.69 15.20
C ASP A 3 11.69 14.38 15.00
N VAL A 4 10.88 14.54 16.05
CA VAL A 4 9.42 14.38 15.96
C VAL A 4 8.81 15.47 15.08
N ALA A 5 9.27 16.72 15.20
CA ALA A 5 8.81 17.81 14.36
C ALA A 5 9.16 17.56 12.88
N ARG A 6 10.40 17.11 12.60
CA ARG A 6 10.83 16.72 11.25
C ARG A 6 10.00 15.58 10.68
N ALA A 7 9.75 14.53 11.48
CA ALA A 7 8.94 13.39 11.07
C ALA A 7 7.50 13.80 10.74
N LYS A 8 6.89 14.69 11.53
CA LYS A 8 5.56 15.23 11.24
C LYS A 8 5.54 16.01 9.92
N ALA A 9 6.52 16.87 9.69
CA ALA A 9 6.63 17.62 8.44
C ALA A 9 6.77 16.70 7.23
N ALA A 10 7.64 15.68 7.31
CA ALA A 10 7.81 14.69 6.25
C ALA A 10 6.53 13.88 6.00
N ALA A 11 5.77 13.55 7.05
CA ALA A 11 4.49 12.85 6.93
C ALA A 11 3.43 13.69 6.21
N SER A 12 3.32 14.99 6.51
CA SER A 12 2.40 15.91 5.83
C SER A 12 2.75 16.10 4.35
N GLU A 13 4.05 16.21 4.04
CA GLU A 13 4.51 16.31 2.65
C GLU A 13 4.23 15.01 1.89
N ARG A 14 4.50 13.84 2.49
CA ARG A 14 4.17 12.54 1.91
C ARG A 14 2.68 12.45 1.53
N GLN A 15 1.78 12.86 2.42
CA GLN A 15 0.33 12.86 2.13
C GLN A 15 -0.02 13.76 0.94
N THR A 16 0.59 14.94 0.84
CA THR A 16 0.39 15.87 -0.28
C THR A 16 0.88 15.28 -1.60
N ILE A 17 1.98 14.52 -1.57
CA ILE A 17 2.49 13.81 -2.75
C ILE A 17 1.55 12.67 -3.15
N GLU A 18 1.15 11.82 -2.20
CA GLU A 18 0.27 10.65 -2.42
C GLU A 18 -1.13 11.03 -2.91
N ALA A 19 -1.64 12.21 -2.51
CA ALA A 19 -2.93 12.73 -2.96
C ALA A 19 -3.03 12.95 -4.49
N GLN A 20 -1.90 12.96 -5.21
CA GLN A 20 -1.89 13.03 -6.68
C GLN A 20 -2.27 11.71 -7.35
N ILE A 21 -2.28 10.59 -6.63
CA ILE A 21 -2.60 9.27 -7.21
C ILE A 21 -4.11 9.16 -7.44
N PRO A 22 -4.56 8.86 -8.68
CA PRO A 22 -5.97 8.61 -8.96
C PRO A 22 -6.56 7.46 -8.14
N ALA A 23 -7.78 7.65 -7.62
CA ALA A 23 -8.41 6.69 -6.70
C ALA A 23 -8.60 5.28 -7.29
N HIS A 24 -8.78 5.15 -8.61
CA HIS A 24 -8.94 3.85 -9.26
C HIS A 24 -7.63 3.02 -9.26
N LEU A 25 -6.49 3.62 -8.94
CA LEU A 25 -5.20 2.93 -8.78
C LEU A 25 -4.95 2.48 -7.34
N PHE A 26 -5.85 2.79 -6.40
CA PHE A 26 -5.73 2.31 -5.03
C PHE A 26 -5.94 0.80 -4.97
N PHE A 27 -5.10 0.15 -4.17
CA PHE A 27 -5.19 -1.28 -3.97
C PHE A 27 -6.39 -1.60 -3.08
N THR A 28 -7.03 -2.73 -3.36
CA THR A 28 -8.09 -3.30 -2.52
C THR A 28 -7.59 -4.64 -2.00
N SER A 29 -7.67 -4.85 -0.68
CA SER A 29 -7.16 -6.06 -0.02
C SER A 29 -5.69 -6.37 -0.36
N GLY A 30 -4.86 -5.33 -0.53
CA GLY A 30 -3.43 -5.44 -0.80
C GLY A 30 -3.05 -5.73 -2.26
N LEU A 31 -4.01 -5.77 -3.20
CA LEU A 31 -3.77 -6.03 -4.62
C LEU A 31 -4.32 -4.93 -5.54
N PRO A 32 -3.70 -4.70 -6.72
CA PRO A 32 -4.27 -3.83 -7.74
C PRO A 32 -5.54 -4.44 -8.34
N THR A 33 -6.50 -3.58 -8.66
CA THR A 33 -7.75 -3.96 -9.34
C THR A 33 -7.67 -3.74 -10.85
N VAL A 34 -6.82 -2.82 -11.29
CA VAL A 34 -6.64 -2.42 -12.68
C VAL A 34 -5.17 -2.18 -13.00
N ARG A 35 -4.80 -2.37 -14.27
CA ARG A 35 -3.48 -2.04 -14.80
C ARG A 35 -3.43 -0.53 -15.12
N PRO A 36 -2.41 0.22 -14.66
CA PRO A 36 -2.28 1.63 -14.99
C PRO A 36 -1.98 1.82 -16.49
N THR A 37 -2.40 2.95 -17.02
CA THR A 37 -1.93 3.45 -18.32
C THR A 37 -0.45 3.86 -18.25
N PRO A 38 0.24 4.03 -19.39
CA PRO A 38 1.64 4.49 -19.38
C PRO A 38 1.86 5.82 -18.65
N ASP A 39 0.92 6.78 -18.78
CA ASP A 39 1.03 8.08 -18.11
C ASP A 39 0.77 7.97 -16.61
N GLU A 40 -0.16 7.12 -16.18
CA GLU A 40 -0.36 6.81 -14.77
C GLU A 40 0.85 6.08 -14.17
N ALA A 41 1.50 5.19 -14.92
CA ALA A 41 2.72 4.53 -14.47
C ALA A 41 3.87 5.54 -14.30
N ARG A 42 3.98 6.56 -15.17
CA ARG A 42 4.94 7.67 -15.01
C ARG A 42 4.62 8.49 -13.76
N LEU A 43 3.35 8.79 -13.52
CA LEU A 43 2.88 9.49 -12.32
C LEU A 43 3.22 8.70 -11.05
N LEU A 44 2.89 7.41 -11.00
CA LEU A 44 3.19 6.53 -9.87
C LEU A 44 4.70 6.46 -9.59
N ALA A 45 5.53 6.30 -10.62
CA ALA A 45 6.98 6.30 -10.48
C ALA A 45 7.51 7.64 -9.92
N SER A 46 6.95 8.76 -10.38
CA SER A 46 7.29 10.09 -9.86
C SER A 46 6.92 10.27 -8.39
N VAL A 47 5.68 9.92 -8.02
CA VAL A 47 5.18 9.96 -6.64
C VAL A 47 6.07 9.10 -5.74
N ARG A 48 6.40 7.87 -6.17
CA ARG A 48 7.22 6.94 -5.40
C ARG A 48 8.61 7.50 -5.09
N ARG A 49 9.29 8.09 -6.09
CA ARG A 49 10.61 8.74 -5.88
C ARG A 49 10.51 9.92 -4.93
N ARG A 50 9.49 10.77 -5.10
CA ARG A 50 9.30 11.96 -4.25
C ARG A 50 9.02 11.58 -2.80
N VAL A 51 8.12 10.63 -2.56
CA VAL A 51 7.83 10.12 -1.22
C VAL A 51 9.11 9.55 -0.58
N ALA A 52 9.85 8.72 -1.31
CA ALA A 52 11.09 8.11 -0.84
C ALA A 52 12.12 9.16 -0.43
N GLN A 53 12.29 10.21 -1.24
CA GLN A 53 13.16 11.34 -0.92
C GLN A 53 12.67 12.10 0.32
N THR A 54 11.37 12.38 0.43
CA THR A 54 10.76 13.10 1.55
C THR A 54 10.95 12.37 2.88
N VAL A 55 10.84 11.04 2.89
CA VAL A 55 10.91 10.24 4.12
C VAL A 55 12.28 9.61 4.37
N GLY A 56 13.20 9.68 3.39
CA GLY A 56 14.58 9.19 3.53
C GLY A 56 14.71 7.67 3.44
N ILE A 57 13.98 7.02 2.54
CA ILE A 57 14.06 5.56 2.30
C ILE A 57 14.46 5.26 0.85
N GLU A 58 15.00 4.07 0.63
CA GLU A 58 15.21 3.52 -0.70
C GLU A 58 13.96 2.77 -1.18
N VAL A 59 13.69 2.84 -2.49
CA VAL A 59 12.51 2.21 -3.09
C VAL A 59 12.81 1.67 -4.49
N ASP A 60 12.23 0.51 -4.80
CA ASP A 60 12.23 -0.06 -6.15
C ASP A 60 11.13 0.55 -7.04
N HIS A 61 11.01 0.08 -8.29
CA HIS A 61 9.95 0.45 -9.22
C HIS A 61 9.82 1.97 -9.44
N THR A 62 10.95 2.62 -9.68
CA THR A 62 11.06 4.07 -9.84
C THR A 62 10.98 4.53 -11.29
N SER A 63 10.68 3.62 -12.23
CA SER A 63 10.43 3.92 -13.65
C SER A 63 9.03 3.46 -14.06
N ALA A 64 8.45 4.08 -15.10
CA ALA A 64 7.14 3.70 -15.61
C ALA A 64 7.10 2.23 -16.06
N THR A 65 8.17 1.76 -16.71
CA THR A 65 8.29 0.37 -17.17
C THR A 65 8.31 -0.60 -15.99
N ASP A 66 9.08 -0.29 -14.93
CA ASP A 66 9.13 -1.15 -13.74
C ASP A 66 7.81 -1.18 -12.99
N VAL A 67 7.09 -0.06 -12.93
CA VAL A 67 5.75 0.01 -12.34
C VAL A 67 4.78 -0.86 -13.13
N MET A 68 4.72 -0.71 -14.46
CA MET A 68 3.83 -1.54 -15.29
C MET A 68 4.14 -3.02 -15.14
N ARG A 69 5.43 -3.41 -15.22
CA ARG A 69 5.87 -4.79 -15.02
C ARG A 69 5.40 -5.34 -13.67
N ARG A 70 5.54 -4.56 -12.60
CA ARG A 70 5.10 -4.97 -11.27
C ARG A 70 3.58 -5.14 -11.17
N TYR A 71 2.81 -4.26 -11.79
CA TYR A 71 1.35 -4.41 -11.84
C TYR A 71 0.93 -5.66 -12.61
N ASP A 72 1.60 -5.97 -13.72
CA ASP A 72 1.35 -7.19 -14.50
C ASP A 72 1.59 -8.45 -13.65
N GLU A 73 2.69 -8.49 -12.89
CA GLU A 73 2.98 -9.58 -11.95
C GLU A 73 1.88 -9.73 -10.88
N LEU A 74 1.44 -8.62 -10.27
CA LEU A 74 0.44 -8.63 -9.20
C LEU A 74 -0.95 -9.03 -9.71
N LEU A 75 -1.34 -8.56 -10.89
CA LEU A 75 -2.62 -8.91 -11.52
C LEU A 75 -2.65 -10.38 -11.96
N ALA A 76 -1.53 -10.95 -12.39
CA ALA A 76 -1.42 -12.38 -12.68
C ALA A 76 -1.55 -13.23 -11.40
N GLN A 77 -0.93 -12.81 -10.29
CA GLN A 77 -1.07 -13.49 -8.99
C GLN A 77 -2.53 -13.53 -8.52
N ARG A 78 -3.29 -12.45 -8.73
CA ARG A 78 -4.72 -12.39 -8.37
C ARG A 78 -5.57 -13.40 -9.16
N GLN A 79 -5.21 -13.68 -10.41
CA GLN A 79 -5.91 -14.63 -11.27
C GLN A 79 -5.59 -16.09 -10.92
N GLY A 80 -4.39 -16.35 -10.39
CA GLY A 80 -3.96 -17.67 -9.93
C GLY A 80 -4.36 -18.01 -8.49
N ALA A 81 -4.74 -17.02 -7.68
CA ALA A 81 -5.25 -17.23 -6.34
C ALA A 81 -6.73 -17.64 -6.39
N PRO A 82 -7.18 -18.62 -5.57
CA PRO A 82 -8.62 -18.84 -5.39
C PRO A 82 -9.23 -17.53 -4.90
N SER A 83 -10.25 -17.06 -5.62
CA SER A 83 -10.94 -15.81 -5.33
C SER A 83 -11.38 -15.76 -3.86
N ALA A 84 -10.91 -14.75 -3.13
CA ALA A 84 -11.45 -14.42 -1.79
C ALA A 84 -12.94 -14.00 -1.85
N ALA A 85 -13.52 -13.84 -3.05
CA ALA A 85 -14.97 -13.70 -3.23
C ALA A 85 -15.76 -14.95 -2.77
N ASP A 86 -15.11 -16.11 -2.66
CA ASP A 86 -15.70 -17.35 -2.12
C ASP A 86 -15.36 -17.57 -0.62
N ALA A 87 -14.54 -16.70 -0.01
CA ALA A 87 -14.12 -16.83 1.38
C ALA A 87 -15.05 -16.13 2.39
N ASP A 88 -16.02 -15.33 1.94
CA ASP A 88 -17.01 -14.66 2.80
C ASP A 88 -18.19 -15.56 3.19
N ALA A 89 -18.22 -16.82 2.75
CA ALA A 89 -19.26 -17.79 3.09
C ALA A 89 -18.91 -18.73 4.26
N ASN A 90 -17.74 -18.60 4.88
CA ASN A 90 -17.34 -19.48 6.00
C ASN A 90 -16.85 -18.68 7.20
N THR A 91 -17.78 -18.20 8.02
CA THR A 91 -17.50 -17.97 9.44
C THR A 91 -17.46 -19.33 10.14
N PRO A 92 -16.36 -19.67 10.82
CA PRO A 92 -16.56 -20.35 12.09
C PRO A 92 -15.81 -19.70 13.26
N ALA A 93 -16.58 -19.65 14.34
CA ALA A 93 -16.19 -19.76 15.74
C ALA A 93 -15.44 -18.58 16.38
N ALA A 94 -16.18 -17.91 17.25
CA ALA A 94 -15.70 -17.07 18.33
C ALA A 94 -14.46 -17.67 19.02
N VAL A 95 -13.34 -16.94 18.93
CA VAL A 95 -12.25 -17.06 19.89
C VAL A 95 -12.74 -16.47 21.21
N SER A 96 -13.15 -17.34 22.13
CA SER A 96 -13.28 -16.98 23.55
C SER A 96 -11.88 -16.69 24.08
N VAL A 97 -11.59 -15.42 24.33
CA VAL A 97 -10.36 -14.99 25.02
C VAL A 97 -10.56 -15.25 26.52
N PRO A 98 -9.74 -16.11 27.18
CA PRO A 98 -9.80 -16.23 28.63
C PRO A 98 -9.30 -14.95 29.30
N ALA A 99 -9.96 -14.59 30.40
CA ALA A 99 -9.84 -13.35 31.15
C ALA A 99 -8.41 -12.98 31.55
N GLN A 100 -8.19 -11.66 31.58
CA GLN A 100 -6.94 -10.98 31.96
C GLN A 100 -6.29 -11.52 33.24
N ALA A 101 -4.98 -11.75 33.19
CA ALA A 101 -4.14 -11.77 34.37
C ALA A 101 -3.68 -10.33 34.66
N SER A 102 -4.07 -9.85 35.83
CA SER A 102 -3.73 -8.55 36.40
C SER A 102 -2.22 -8.31 36.43
N PHE A 103 -1.77 -7.16 35.93
CA PHE A 103 -0.46 -6.61 36.27
C PHE A 103 -0.59 -5.92 37.64
N ALA A 104 0.10 -6.47 38.64
CA ALA A 104 0.41 -5.74 39.87
C ALA A 104 1.81 -5.13 39.74
N PHE A 105 1.93 -3.89 40.21
CA PHE A 105 3.17 -3.12 40.33
C PHE A 105 4.21 -3.80 41.23
#